data_AF-A0A954G9J8-F1
#
_entry.id   AF-A0A954G9J8-F1
#
_cell.length_a   1.000
_cell.length_b   1.000
_cell.length_c   1.000
_cell.angle_alpha   90.00
_cell.angle_beta   90.00
_cell.angle_gamma   90.00
#
_symmetry.space_group_name_H-M   'P 1'
#
loop_
_entity.id
_entity.type
_entity.pdbx_description
1 polymer ?
#
loop_
_entity_poly.entity_id
_entity_poly.type
_entity_poly.pdbx_seq_one_letter_code
_entity_poly.pdbx_strand_id
1 'polypeptide(L)'
;KYESLVVKRLERGLQLFMVPKVQAQIEDTALWERDLPDLLLALQATNSQISRLWELHMNSVSLQVLLRFFDDLRTDDKYCEVVLSEMEKMDTLLNSIYNRFKRLLYPFEHSRVDITIAEFALAKIPESNHPGELLGASEALFENLMALNHRILGRLCLLAEQVETLLGFEVLPEFEEADSDESKS
;
A
#
# COMPACT_ATOMS: atom_id res chain seq x y z
N LYS A 1 -16.81 2.72 -16.74
CA LYS A 1 -16.38 2.89 -18.17
C LYS A 1 -15.06 3.66 -18.28
N TYR A 2 -14.91 4.80 -17.61
CA TYR A 2 -13.65 5.55 -17.57
C TYR A 2 -12.52 4.77 -16.87
N GLU A 3 -12.80 4.22 -15.69
CA GLU A 3 -11.86 3.39 -14.92
C GLU A 3 -11.30 2.20 -15.75
N SER A 4 -12.16 1.50 -16.48
CA SER A 4 -11.73 0.41 -17.38
C SER A 4 -10.89 0.88 -18.58
N LEU A 5 -10.97 2.16 -18.97
CA LEU A 5 -10.13 2.72 -20.03
C LEU A 5 -8.75 3.10 -19.48
N VAL A 6 -8.69 3.70 -18.28
CA VAL A 6 -7.43 4.05 -17.60
C VAL A 6 -6.60 2.79 -17.31
N VAL A 7 -7.23 1.73 -16.80
CA VAL A 7 -6.55 0.45 -16.56
C VAL A 7 -6.00 -0.12 -17.86
N LYS A 8 -6.80 -0.15 -18.94
CA LYS A 8 -6.34 -0.62 -20.25
C LYS A 8 -5.20 0.23 -20.81
N ARG A 9 -5.24 1.54 -20.61
CA ARG A 9 -4.18 2.45 -21.04
C ARG A 9 -2.86 2.09 -20.36
N LEU A 10 -2.86 2.00 -19.04
CA LEU A 10 -1.69 1.57 -18.25
C LEU A 10 -1.19 0.19 -18.71
N GLU A 11 -2.07 -0.80 -18.80
CA GLU A 11 -1.71 -2.15 -19.26
C GLU A 11 -1.07 -2.14 -20.66
N ARG A 12 -1.61 -1.35 -21.59
CA ARG A 12 -1.06 -1.25 -22.95
C ARG A 12 0.28 -0.55 -22.97
N GLY A 13 0.47 0.53 -22.21
CA GLY A 13 1.76 1.20 -22.07
C GLY A 13 2.83 0.24 -21.57
N LEU A 14 2.54 -0.51 -20.50
CA LEU A 14 3.47 -1.50 -19.95
C LEU A 14 3.73 -2.68 -20.92
N GLN A 15 2.73 -3.15 -21.65
CA GLN A 15 2.92 -4.20 -22.67
C GLN A 15 3.75 -3.71 -23.86
N LEU A 16 3.57 -2.46 -24.27
CA LEU A 16 4.32 -1.86 -25.37
C LEU A 16 5.78 -1.61 -24.97
N PHE A 17 6.05 -1.28 -23.70
CA PHE A 17 7.42 -1.25 -23.18
C PHE A 17 8.16 -2.58 -23.41
N MET A 18 7.48 -3.73 -23.34
CA MET A 18 8.12 -5.03 -23.57
C MET A 18 8.50 -5.29 -25.05
N VAL A 19 8.18 -4.39 -25.98
CA VAL A 19 8.55 -4.51 -27.39
C VAL A 19 9.97 -3.96 -27.59
N PRO A 20 10.94 -4.75 -28.11
CA PRO A 20 12.34 -4.32 -28.22
C PRO A 20 12.55 -3.01 -28.98
N LYS A 21 11.70 -2.72 -29.97
CA LYS A 21 11.73 -1.45 -30.72
C LYS A 21 11.39 -0.24 -29.86
N VAL A 22 10.52 -0.40 -28.87
CA VAL A 22 10.13 0.65 -27.93
C VAL A 22 11.25 0.84 -26.91
N GLN A 23 11.77 -0.24 -26.33
CA GLN A 23 12.91 -0.23 -25.41
C GLN A 23 14.15 0.46 -26.01
N ALA A 24 14.45 0.22 -27.28
CA ALA A 24 15.59 0.82 -27.96
C ALA A 24 15.51 2.36 -28.09
N GLN A 25 14.34 2.96 -27.85
CA GLN A 25 14.10 4.40 -27.99
C GLN A 25 13.86 5.10 -26.65
N ILE A 26 13.82 4.38 -25.54
CA ILE A 26 13.69 4.94 -24.19
C ILE A 26 15.10 5.08 -23.58
N GLU A 27 15.44 6.28 -23.08
CA GLU A 27 16.77 6.59 -22.56
C GLU A 27 17.11 5.73 -21.32
N ASP A 28 16.15 5.57 -20.40
CA ASP A 28 16.32 4.85 -19.12
C ASP A 28 15.93 3.37 -19.17
N THR A 29 15.93 2.75 -20.35
CA THR A 29 15.47 1.36 -20.53
C THR A 29 16.12 0.36 -19.58
N ALA A 30 17.44 0.46 -19.38
CA ALA A 30 18.16 -0.48 -18.51
C ALA A 30 17.68 -0.41 -17.05
N LEU A 31 17.27 0.78 -16.57
CA LEU A 31 16.71 0.95 -15.24
C LEU A 31 15.31 0.31 -15.18
N TRP A 32 14.48 0.54 -16.20
CA TRP A 32 13.14 -0.04 -16.26
C TRP A 32 13.15 -1.56 -16.40
N GLU A 33 14.05 -2.12 -17.19
CA GLU A 33 14.21 -3.58 -17.31
C GLU A 33 14.59 -4.24 -15.98
N ARG A 34 15.41 -3.54 -15.18
CA ARG A 34 15.80 -3.99 -13.84
C ARG A 34 14.64 -3.86 -12.84
N ASP A 35 13.97 -2.71 -12.80
CA ASP A 35 13.04 -2.37 -11.72
C ASP A 35 11.60 -2.84 -11.95
N LEU A 36 11.17 -2.95 -13.23
CA LEU A 36 9.78 -3.27 -13.57
C LEU A 36 9.29 -4.62 -12.99
N PRO A 37 10.07 -5.72 -13.02
CA PRO A 37 9.66 -6.98 -12.40
C PRO A 37 9.36 -6.83 -10.91
N ASP A 38 10.21 -6.10 -10.17
CA ASP A 38 10.06 -5.91 -8.72
C ASP A 38 8.86 -5.03 -8.39
N LEU A 39 8.62 -3.97 -9.19
CA LEU A 39 7.43 -3.12 -9.06
C LEU A 39 6.14 -3.91 -9.31
N LEU A 40 6.09 -4.75 -10.36
CA LEU A 40 4.92 -5.57 -10.66
C LEU A 40 4.67 -6.63 -9.58
N LEU A 41 5.74 -7.27 -9.08
CA LEU A 41 5.64 -8.24 -7.99
C LEU A 41 5.13 -7.58 -6.70
N ALA A 42 5.66 -6.41 -6.34
CA ALA A 42 5.22 -5.65 -5.18
C ALA A 42 3.77 -5.18 -5.32
N LEU A 43 3.36 -4.72 -6.52
CA LEU A 43 1.97 -4.34 -6.80
C LEU A 43 1.03 -5.53 -6.62
N GLN A 44 1.36 -6.67 -7.22
CA GLN A 44 0.56 -7.89 -7.12
C GLN A 44 0.44 -8.34 -5.66
N ALA A 45 1.56 -8.35 -4.92
CA ALA A 45 1.58 -8.74 -3.52
C ALA A 45 0.69 -7.83 -2.67
N THR A 46 0.81 -6.51 -2.86
CA THR A 46 0.01 -5.51 -2.12
C THR A 46 -1.48 -5.61 -2.46
N ASN A 47 -1.82 -5.69 -3.76
CA ASN A 47 -3.20 -5.83 -4.21
C ASN A 47 -3.85 -7.13 -3.69
N SER A 48 -3.09 -8.22 -3.58
CA SER A 48 -3.60 -9.48 -3.03
C SER A 48 -3.99 -9.40 -1.55
N GLN A 49 -3.53 -8.37 -0.83
CA GLN A 49 -3.79 -8.17 0.59
C GLN A 49 -4.79 -7.04 0.87
N ILE A 50 -5.29 -6.31 -0.13
CA ILE A 50 -6.19 -5.15 0.08
C ILE A 50 -7.39 -5.50 0.95
N SER A 51 -8.06 -6.63 0.69
CA SER A 51 -9.23 -7.04 1.49
C SER A 51 -8.87 -7.31 2.95
N ARG A 52 -7.68 -7.90 3.20
CA ARG A 52 -7.19 -8.19 4.56
C ARG A 52 -6.71 -6.92 5.28
N LEU A 53 -6.11 -5.99 4.54
CA LEU A 53 -5.75 -4.66 5.07
C LEU A 53 -6.99 -3.89 5.48
N TRP A 54 -8.04 -3.94 4.67
CA TRP A 54 -9.33 -3.35 5.02
C TRP A 54 -9.96 -4.00 6.25
N GLU A 55 -9.94 -5.32 6.34
CA GLU A 55 -10.39 -6.06 7.53
C GLU A 55 -9.60 -5.67 8.78
N LEU A 56 -8.27 -5.56 8.68
CA LEU A 56 -7.42 -5.10 9.78
C LEU A 56 -7.77 -3.68 10.22
N HIS A 57 -8.01 -2.77 9.28
CA HIS A 57 -8.43 -1.40 9.57
C HIS A 57 -9.79 -1.37 10.28
N MET A 58 -10.77 -2.14 9.81
CA MET A 58 -12.09 -2.24 10.44
C MET A 58 -12.02 -2.80 11.87
N ASN A 59 -11.19 -3.83 12.11
CA ASN A 59 -10.97 -4.36 13.45
C ASN A 59 -10.27 -3.34 14.36
N SER A 60 -9.37 -2.52 13.81
CA SER A 60 -8.72 -1.42 14.55
C SER A 60 -9.75 -0.38 15.00
N VAL A 61 -10.66 0.02 14.13
CA VAL A 61 -11.76 0.94 14.47
C VAL A 61 -12.68 0.32 15.55
N SER A 62 -13.00 -0.97 15.43
CA SER A 62 -13.79 -1.71 16.42
C SER A 62 -13.12 -1.69 17.80
N LEU A 63 -11.83 -2.05 17.86
CA LEU A 63 -11.06 -2.05 19.10
C LEU A 63 -10.95 -0.63 19.70
N GLN A 64 -10.74 0.39 18.88
CA GLN A 64 -10.75 1.79 19.36
C GLN A 64 -12.07 2.17 20.03
N VAL A 65 -13.21 1.74 19.48
CA VAL A 65 -14.52 1.97 20.10
C VAL A 65 -14.63 1.23 21.42
N LEU A 66 -14.24 -0.05 21.47
CA LEU A 66 -14.27 -0.83 22.71
C LEU A 66 -13.43 -0.20 23.81
N LEU A 67 -12.22 0.29 23.48
CA LEU A 67 -11.32 0.91 24.47
C LEU A 67 -11.86 2.22 25.05
N ARG A 68 -12.79 2.91 24.38
CA ARG A 68 -13.45 4.11 24.94
C ARG A 68 -14.31 3.79 26.18
N PHE A 69 -14.76 2.55 26.32
CA PHE A 69 -15.57 2.09 27.45
C PHE A 69 -14.77 1.35 28.50
N PHE A 70 -13.43 1.32 28.38
CA PHE A 70 -12.59 0.49 29.23
C PHE A 70 -12.70 0.84 30.70
N ASP A 71 -12.66 2.13 31.05
CA ASP A 71 -12.73 2.57 32.45
C ASP A 71 -14.06 2.19 33.13
N ASP A 72 -15.14 2.18 32.36
CA ASP A 72 -16.49 1.88 32.86
C ASP A 72 -16.78 0.37 32.96
N LEU A 73 -16.18 -0.43 32.07
CA LEU A 73 -16.54 -1.85 31.89
C LEU A 73 -15.42 -2.84 32.18
N ARG A 74 -14.23 -2.41 32.63
CA ARG A 74 -13.08 -3.29 32.91
C ARG A 74 -13.32 -4.43 33.92
N THR A 75 -14.40 -4.37 34.70
CA THR A 75 -14.78 -5.45 35.64
C THR A 75 -15.88 -6.35 35.09
N ASP A 76 -16.41 -6.07 33.90
CA ASP A 76 -17.37 -6.93 33.22
C ASP A 76 -16.61 -7.99 32.41
N ASP A 77 -16.72 -9.24 32.85
CA ASP A 77 -16.02 -10.38 32.24
C ASP A 77 -16.35 -10.52 30.74
N LYS A 78 -17.60 -10.25 30.32
CA LYS A 78 -18.00 -10.36 28.91
C LYS A 78 -17.38 -9.27 28.07
N TYR A 79 -17.28 -8.05 28.60
CA TYR A 79 -16.58 -6.96 27.93
C TYR A 79 -15.10 -7.32 27.74
N CYS A 80 -14.44 -7.81 28.80
CA CYS A 80 -13.06 -8.26 28.73
C CYS A 80 -12.85 -9.38 27.71
N GLU A 81 -13.74 -10.37 27.65
CA GLU A 81 -13.71 -11.44 26.64
C GLU A 81 -13.81 -10.89 25.21
N VAL A 82 -14.71 -9.93 24.96
CA VAL A 82 -14.86 -9.31 23.63
C VAL A 82 -13.61 -8.54 23.24
N VAL A 83 -13.04 -7.73 24.14
CA VAL A 83 -11.79 -6.98 23.87
C VAL A 83 -10.64 -7.93 23.54
N LEU A 84 -10.45 -8.99 24.33
CA LEU A 84 -9.42 -9.99 24.07
C LEU A 84 -9.63 -10.71 22.73
N SER A 85 -10.87 -11.03 22.38
CA SER A 85 -11.20 -11.66 21.09
C SER A 85 -10.86 -10.75 19.91
N GLU A 86 -11.16 -9.44 20.00
CA GLU A 86 -10.80 -8.48 18.94
C GLU A 86 -9.28 -8.29 18.84
N MET A 87 -8.58 -8.25 19.96
CA MET A 87 -7.10 -8.19 19.97
C MET A 87 -6.49 -9.42 19.29
N GLU A 88 -6.98 -10.63 19.56
CA GLU A 88 -6.48 -11.86 18.94
C GLU A 88 -6.70 -11.88 17.42
N LYS A 89 -7.86 -11.40 16.94
CA LYS A 89 -8.15 -11.27 15.50
C LYS A 89 -7.20 -10.29 14.83
N MET A 90 -6.97 -9.14 15.46
CA MET A 90 -6.04 -8.12 14.96
C MET A 90 -4.61 -8.64 14.91
N ASP A 91 -4.13 -9.27 15.98
CA ASP A 91 -2.78 -9.86 16.03
C ASP A 91 -2.58 -10.92 14.94
N THR A 92 -3.57 -11.80 14.76
CA THR A 92 -3.55 -12.84 13.72
C THR A 92 -3.45 -12.22 12.31
N LEU A 93 -4.28 -11.21 12.01
CA LEU A 93 -4.28 -10.53 10.72
C LEU A 93 -2.98 -9.76 10.48
N LEU A 94 -2.52 -8.99 11.48
CA LEU A 94 -1.28 -8.22 11.43
C LEU A 94 -0.10 -9.15 11.11
N ASN A 95 0.05 -10.24 11.86
CA ASN A 95 1.10 -11.24 11.62
C ASN A 95 0.97 -11.91 10.25
N SER A 96 -0.25 -12.22 9.81
CA SER A 96 -0.47 -12.85 8.51
C SER A 96 -0.01 -11.95 7.36
N ILE A 97 -0.40 -10.67 7.40
CA ILE A 97 -0.02 -9.67 6.39
C ILE A 97 1.48 -9.42 6.45
N TYR A 98 2.05 -9.18 7.64
CA TYR A 98 3.49 -8.96 7.81
C TYR A 98 4.33 -10.11 7.22
N ASN A 99 3.98 -11.35 7.56
CA ASN A 99 4.72 -12.53 7.10
C ASN A 99 4.65 -12.72 5.58
N ARG A 100 3.58 -12.25 4.93
CA ARG A 100 3.48 -12.26 3.45
C ARG A 100 4.53 -11.37 2.80
N PHE A 101 4.86 -10.24 3.41
CA PHE A 101 5.81 -9.26 2.88
C PHE A 101 7.25 -9.47 3.34
N LYS A 102 7.49 -10.36 4.31
CA LYS A 102 8.82 -10.62 4.91
C LYS A 102 9.86 -11.18 3.94
N ARG A 103 9.45 -11.66 2.76
CA ARG A 103 10.35 -12.22 1.73
C ARG A 103 10.42 -11.38 0.47
N LEU A 104 9.72 -10.25 0.43
CA LEU A 104 9.68 -9.37 -0.72
C LEU A 104 10.56 -8.16 -0.42
N LEU A 105 11.54 -7.90 -1.28
CA LEU A 105 12.39 -6.73 -1.16
C LEU A 105 11.57 -5.46 -1.45
N TYR A 106 11.89 -4.39 -0.74
CA TYR A 106 11.32 -3.08 -1.00
C TYR A 106 11.86 -2.54 -2.33
N PRO A 107 10.99 -2.19 -3.30
CA PRO A 107 11.41 -1.93 -4.68
C PRO A 107 11.91 -0.50 -4.92
N PHE A 108 12.12 0.31 -3.86
CA PHE A 108 12.60 1.68 -3.98
C PHE A 108 13.87 1.88 -3.18
N GLU A 109 14.62 2.92 -3.54
CA GLU A 109 15.77 3.36 -2.77
C GLU A 109 15.39 3.65 -1.32
N HIS A 110 16.23 3.14 -0.40
CA HIS A 110 16.06 3.29 1.02
C HIS A 110 17.43 3.45 1.68
N SER A 111 17.49 4.14 2.83
CA SER A 111 18.74 4.39 3.56
C SER A 111 19.44 3.12 4.05
N ARG A 112 18.66 2.06 4.27
CA ARG A 112 19.12 0.70 4.53
C ARG A 112 18.96 -0.13 3.25
N VAL A 113 20.04 -0.76 2.82
CA VAL A 113 20.06 -1.67 1.67
C VAL A 113 19.30 -2.95 2.01
N ASP A 114 18.60 -3.52 1.03
CA ASP A 114 17.90 -4.81 1.09
C ASP A 114 16.84 -4.95 2.19
N ILE A 115 16.16 -3.86 2.57
CA ILE A 115 15.00 -3.98 3.45
C ILE A 115 13.84 -4.67 2.73
N THR A 116 13.06 -5.42 3.49
CA THR A 116 11.83 -6.05 3.00
C THR A 116 10.66 -5.07 3.04
N ILE A 117 9.60 -5.36 2.26
CA ILE A 117 8.34 -4.60 2.34
C ILE A 117 7.75 -4.68 3.75
N ALA A 118 7.94 -5.81 4.46
CA ALA A 118 7.50 -5.93 5.85
C ALA A 118 8.23 -4.95 6.78
N GLU A 119 9.56 -4.86 6.67
CA GLU A 119 10.36 -3.91 7.47
C GLU A 119 10.08 -2.46 7.13
N PHE A 120 9.80 -2.16 5.86
CA PHE A 120 9.32 -0.84 5.45
C PHE A 120 7.96 -0.52 6.09
N ALA A 121 7.02 -1.47 6.04
CA ALA A 121 5.66 -1.25 6.48
C ALA A 121 5.53 -1.19 8.02
N LEU A 122 6.31 -1.98 8.74
CA LEU A 122 6.32 -2.00 10.19
C LEU A 122 7.69 -2.49 10.69
N ALA A 123 8.39 -1.67 11.49
CA ALA A 123 9.75 -2.03 11.93
C ALA A 123 9.79 -3.27 12.85
N LYS A 124 8.77 -3.46 13.69
CA LYS A 124 8.63 -4.58 14.62
C LYS A 124 7.15 -4.84 14.90
N ILE A 125 6.76 -6.11 14.95
CA ILE A 125 5.44 -6.53 15.45
C ILE A 125 5.41 -6.36 16.97
N PRO A 126 4.41 -5.66 17.53
CA PRO A 126 4.27 -5.48 18.98
C PRO A 126 3.89 -6.78 19.69
N GLU A 127 3.97 -6.78 21.02
CA GLU A 127 3.43 -7.89 21.82
C GLU A 127 1.89 -7.78 21.88
N SER A 128 1.20 -8.92 21.74
CA SER A 128 -0.25 -8.96 21.53
C SER A 128 -1.10 -8.58 22.75
N ASN A 129 -0.48 -8.40 23.92
CA ASN A 129 -1.14 -8.03 25.18
C ASN A 129 -1.28 -6.51 25.40
N HIS A 130 -0.74 -5.69 24.51
CA HIS A 130 -0.82 -4.22 24.62
C HIS A 130 -1.75 -3.66 23.52
N PRO A 131 -3.03 -3.36 23.84
CA PRO A 131 -4.02 -2.97 22.82
C PRO A 131 -3.64 -1.68 22.08
N GLY A 132 -3.03 -0.71 22.77
CA GLY A 132 -2.57 0.53 22.14
C GLY A 132 -1.42 0.32 21.15
N GLU A 133 -0.47 -0.57 21.46
CA GLU A 133 0.63 -0.90 20.55
C GLU A 133 0.12 -1.67 19.33
N LEU A 134 -0.84 -2.59 19.54
CA LEU A 134 -1.47 -3.35 18.46
C LEU A 134 -2.23 -2.43 17.50
N LEU A 135 -2.99 -1.46 18.02
CA LEU A 135 -3.66 -0.43 17.22
C LEU A 135 -2.66 0.38 16.39
N GLY A 136 -1.63 0.93 17.03
CA GLY A 136 -0.63 1.74 16.32
C GLY A 136 0.12 0.95 15.25
N ALA A 137 0.42 -0.32 15.51
CA ALA A 137 1.05 -1.20 14.52
C ALA A 137 0.12 -1.52 13.34
N SER A 138 -1.18 -1.74 13.58
CA SER A 138 -2.17 -1.97 12.53
C SER A 138 -2.37 -0.75 11.64
N GLU A 139 -2.45 0.44 12.22
CA GLU A 139 -2.55 1.71 11.48
C GLU A 139 -1.30 1.95 10.64
N ALA A 140 -0.11 1.85 11.24
CA ALA A 140 1.15 2.04 10.53
C ALA A 140 1.33 1.05 9.37
N LEU A 141 1.01 -0.23 9.58
CA LEU A 141 1.08 -1.25 8.53
C LEU A 141 0.12 -0.90 7.37
N PHE A 142 -1.11 -0.48 7.68
CA PHE A 142 -2.10 -0.09 6.69
C PHE A 142 -1.63 1.13 5.87
N GLU A 143 -1.25 2.21 6.55
CA GLU A 143 -0.82 3.46 5.92
C GLU A 143 0.41 3.23 5.02
N ASN A 144 1.43 2.55 5.53
CA ASN A 144 2.66 2.33 4.78
C ASN A 144 2.44 1.43 3.57
N LEU A 145 1.63 0.37 3.67
CA LEU A 145 1.34 -0.51 2.52
C LEU A 145 0.46 0.19 1.47
N MET A 146 -0.49 1.02 1.88
CA MET A 146 -1.29 1.83 0.95
C MET A 146 -0.43 2.90 0.27
N ALA A 147 0.47 3.56 1.01
CA ALA A 147 1.44 4.51 0.44
C ALA A 147 2.39 3.82 -0.56
N LEU A 148 2.85 2.61 -0.23
CA LEU A 148 3.65 1.80 -1.15
C LEU A 148 2.87 1.46 -2.42
N ASN A 149 1.61 1.01 -2.28
CA ASN A 149 0.74 0.70 -3.42
C ASN A 149 0.60 1.91 -4.36
N HIS A 150 0.31 3.07 -3.79
CA HIS A 150 0.17 4.32 -4.53
C HIS A 150 1.48 4.70 -5.25
N ARG A 151 2.62 4.62 -4.55
CA ARG A 151 3.94 4.92 -5.12
C ARG A 151 4.30 3.98 -6.28
N ILE A 152 3.99 2.69 -6.17
CA ILE A 152 4.22 1.71 -7.25
C ILE A 152 3.35 2.05 -8.46
N LEU A 153 2.06 2.31 -8.25
CA LEU A 153 1.15 2.69 -9.34
C LEU A 153 1.63 3.96 -10.04
N GLY A 154 2.01 5.00 -9.29
CA GLY A 154 2.58 6.22 -9.85
C GLY A 154 3.82 5.95 -10.70
N ARG A 155 4.74 5.09 -10.21
CA ARG A 155 5.95 4.73 -10.97
C ARG A 155 5.63 3.98 -12.27
N LEU A 156 4.64 3.08 -12.26
CA LEU A 156 4.19 2.38 -13.46
C LEU A 156 3.47 3.30 -14.46
N CYS A 157 2.71 4.28 -13.96
CA CYS A 157 2.09 5.31 -14.80
C CYS A 157 3.15 6.14 -15.53
N LEU A 158 4.24 6.53 -14.86
CA LEU A 158 5.35 7.24 -15.51
C LEU A 158 5.96 6.45 -16.67
N LEU A 159 6.16 5.14 -16.51
CA LEU A 159 6.64 4.30 -17.60
C LEU A 159 5.64 4.24 -18.76
N ALA A 160 4.35 4.06 -18.47
CA ALA A 160 3.32 4.05 -19.50
C ALA A 160 3.25 5.38 -20.25
N GLU A 161 3.36 6.51 -19.54
CA GLU A 161 3.39 7.83 -20.14
C GLU A 161 4.62 8.04 -21.03
N GLN A 162 5.81 7.61 -20.59
CA GLN A 162 7.02 7.65 -21.43
C GLN A 162 6.85 6.87 -22.74
N VAL A 163 6.23 5.69 -22.68
CA VAL A 163 5.93 4.88 -23.87
C VAL A 163 4.91 5.59 -24.77
N GLU A 164 3.90 6.22 -24.20
CA GLU A 164 2.87 6.94 -24.94
C GLU A 164 3.41 8.19 -25.63
N THR A 165 4.23 8.98 -24.94
CA THR A 165 4.91 10.14 -25.52
C THR A 165 5.80 9.73 -26.69
N LEU A 166 6.52 8.61 -26.56
CA LEU A 166 7.32 8.05 -27.67
C LEU A 166 6.46 7.73 -28.90
N LEU A 167 5.21 7.29 -28.70
CA LEU A 167 4.26 6.98 -29.76
C LEU A 167 3.50 8.21 -30.28
N GLY A 168 3.79 9.40 -29.75
CA GLY A 168 3.18 10.66 -30.16
C GLY A 168 1.81 10.95 -29.54
N PHE A 169 1.45 10.27 -28.45
CA PHE A 169 0.25 10.63 -27.69
C PHE A 169 0.50 11.86 -26.81
N GLU A 170 -0.54 12.65 -26.60
CA GLU A 170 -0.51 13.77 -25.67
C GLU A 170 -0.41 13.29 -24.22
N VAL A 171 0.45 13.96 -23.47
CA VAL A 171 0.59 13.80 -22.02
C VAL A 171 -0.75 14.18 -21.36
N LEU A 172 -1.14 13.45 -20.32
CA LEU A 172 -2.31 13.82 -19.55
C LEU A 172 -2.11 15.19 -18.91
N PRO A 173 -3.13 16.05 -18.86
CA PRO A 173 -3.01 17.32 -18.16
C PRO A 173 -2.66 17.05 -16.70
N GLU A 174 -1.74 17.85 -16.15
CA GLU A 174 -1.52 17.88 -14.72
C GLU A 174 -2.84 18.24 -14.03
N PHE A 175 -3.15 17.52 -12.96
CA PHE A 175 -4.30 17.88 -12.14
C PHE A 175 -3.90 19.14 -11.36
N GLU A 176 -4.42 20.30 -11.75
CA GLU A 176 -4.38 21.48 -10.90
C GLU A 176 -5.21 21.13 -9.65
N GLU A 177 -4.55 20.91 -8.50
CA GLU A 177 -5.25 20.89 -7.23
C GLU A 177 -6.03 22.20 -7.16
N ALA A 178 -7.35 22.13 -7.21
CA ALA A 178 -8.17 23.31 -7.00
C ALA A 178 -7.76 23.84 -5.63
N ASP A 179 -7.12 25.02 -5.62
CA ASP A 179 -6.82 25.76 -4.41
C ASP A 179 -8.05 25.62 -3.53
N SER A 180 -7.90 24.91 -2.41
CA SER A 180 -8.94 24.84 -1.41
C SER A 180 -9.10 26.27 -0.94
N ASP A 181 -10.04 26.99 -1.54
CA ASP A 181 -10.37 28.37 -1.23
C ASP A 181 -10.52 28.44 0.28
N GLU A 182 -9.46 28.96 0.91
CA GLU A 182 -9.43 29.31 2.31
C GLU A 182 -10.67 30.18 2.54
N SER A 183 -11.61 29.61 3.27
CA SER A 183 -12.50 30.29 4.21
C SER A 183 -12.25 31.80 4.29
N LYS A 184 -12.92 32.54 3.39
CA LYS A 184 -13.15 33.97 3.52
C LYS A 184 -14.61 34.26 3.26
N SER A 185 -15.43 34.11 4.29
CA SER A 185 -16.39 35.12 4.79
C SER A 185 -17.15 34.59 5.99
#